data_AF-A0A0S7YJR3-F1
#
_entry.id   AF-A0A0S7YJR3-F1
#
_cell.length_a   1.000
_cell.length_b   1.000
_cell.length_c   1.000
_cell.angle_alpha   90.00
_cell.angle_beta   90.00
_cell.angle_gamma   90.00
#
_symmetry.space_group_name_H-M   'P 1'
#
loop_
_entity.id
_entity.type
_entity.pdbx_description
1 polymer ?
#
loop_
_entity_poly.entity_id
_entity_poly.type
_entity_poly.pdbx_seq_one_letter_code
_entity_poly.pdbx_strand_id
1 'polypeptide(L)'
;MKTLHDTLPVSMRWFREFLKTMPGRDRENAGVRVLNVRCANGTFFSNMQEGGKKMEESDYGNCDEILSELVLEEGEIVYGLEWDSGSPAIGGGYEVVYKFREYYWAYSDYEGLCGPYNRFDKALSSNFTTVTEATQSIRCNELSSEEIAERLEPYDLECNKRIVINGEDWVITPEGCCMKKSIPGRRSGKVIKLYNKPS
;
A
#
# COMPACT_ATOMS: atom_id res chain seq x y z
N MET A 1 23.99 -20.90 -20.59
CA MET A 1 24.44 -20.43 -19.27
C MET A 1 23.60 -19.23 -18.89
N LYS A 2 22.65 -19.37 -17.95
CA LYS A 2 21.92 -18.24 -17.38
C LYS A 2 22.77 -17.68 -16.24
N THR A 3 23.09 -16.40 -16.28
CA THR A 3 23.82 -15.71 -15.21
C THR A 3 23.00 -15.72 -13.92
N LEU A 4 23.64 -15.81 -12.75
CA LEU A 4 23.03 -15.78 -11.42
C LEU A 4 22.10 -14.56 -11.17
N HIS A 5 22.18 -13.56 -12.04
CA HIS A 5 21.25 -12.44 -12.12
C HIS A 5 19.81 -12.83 -12.49
N ASP A 6 19.58 -13.99 -13.13
CA ASP A 6 18.28 -14.38 -13.65
C ASP A 6 17.40 -15.21 -12.71
N THR A 7 17.92 -15.59 -11.53
CA THR A 7 17.23 -16.49 -10.59
C THR A 7 16.74 -15.82 -9.31
N LEU A 8 17.10 -14.56 -9.08
CA LEU A 8 16.60 -13.83 -7.91
C LEU A 8 15.13 -13.43 -8.11
N PRO A 9 14.27 -13.59 -7.08
CA PRO A 9 12.95 -12.98 -7.03
C PRO A 9 13.04 -11.49 -7.33
N VAL A 10 11.99 -10.93 -7.93
CA VAL A 10 11.94 -9.51 -8.30
C VAL A 10 12.18 -8.61 -7.08
N SER A 11 11.68 -9.00 -5.91
CA SER A 11 11.90 -8.32 -4.62
C SER A 11 13.39 -8.24 -4.27
N MET A 12 14.15 -9.34 -4.42
CA MET A 12 15.57 -9.40 -4.10
C MET A 12 16.47 -8.65 -5.09
N ARG A 13 16.11 -8.63 -6.38
CA ARG A 13 16.84 -7.78 -7.36
C ARG A 13 16.63 -6.31 -7.02
N TRP A 14 15.40 -5.93 -6.70
CA TRP A 14 15.08 -4.57 -6.27
C TRP A 14 15.83 -4.20 -4.99
N PHE A 15 15.78 -5.05 -3.96
CA PHE A 15 16.45 -4.82 -2.68
C PHE A 15 17.96 -4.63 -2.84
N ARG A 16 18.59 -5.42 -3.72
CA ARG A 16 20.02 -5.29 -4.00
C ARG A 16 20.39 -4.00 -4.72
N GLU A 17 19.58 -3.54 -5.68
CA GLU A 17 19.78 -2.23 -6.31
C GLU A 17 19.43 -1.07 -5.35
N PHE A 18 18.44 -1.26 -4.49
CA PHE A 18 18.07 -0.34 -3.41
C PHE A 18 19.22 -0.10 -2.43
N LEU A 19 19.92 -1.14 -1.99
CA LEU A 19 21.11 -0.99 -1.13
C LEU A 19 22.25 -0.20 -1.82
N LYS A 20 22.33 -0.23 -3.15
CA LYS A 20 23.36 0.52 -3.90
C LYS A 20 23.04 2.00 -4.05
N THR A 21 21.76 2.38 -4.00
CA THR A 21 21.30 3.76 -4.21
C THR A 21 21.25 4.59 -2.91
N MET A 22 21.44 3.96 -1.74
CA MET A 22 21.52 4.70 -0.48
C MET A 22 22.82 5.52 -0.35
N PRO A 23 22.74 6.79 0.09
CA PRO A 23 23.93 7.58 0.41
C PRO A 23 24.72 6.91 1.55
N GLY A 24 26.05 6.99 1.52
CA GLY A 24 26.93 6.19 2.38
C GLY A 24 26.57 6.16 3.87
N ARG A 25 26.05 7.26 4.43
CA ARG A 25 25.61 7.34 5.84
C ARG A 25 24.27 6.63 6.12
N ASP A 26 23.33 6.63 5.17
CA ASP A 26 22.07 5.90 5.27
C ASP A 26 22.23 4.46 4.78
N ARG A 27 23.22 4.18 3.94
CA ARG A 27 23.67 2.83 3.61
C ARG A 27 24.38 2.19 4.79
N GLU A 28 25.14 2.97 5.55
CA GLU A 28 25.71 2.58 6.83
C GLU A 28 24.64 2.55 7.91
N ASN A 29 23.62 3.41 7.97
CA ASN A 29 22.57 3.33 9.00
C ASN A 29 21.48 2.30 8.71
N ALA A 30 21.05 2.12 7.46
CA ALA A 30 20.23 0.99 7.04
C ALA A 30 21.08 -0.27 7.09
N GLY A 31 22.35 -0.21 6.69
CA GLY A 31 23.32 -1.26 6.93
C GLY A 31 23.51 -1.55 8.42
N VAL A 32 23.50 -0.55 9.31
CA VAL A 32 23.71 -0.65 10.77
C VAL A 32 22.44 -1.03 11.51
N ARG A 33 21.26 -0.69 11.01
CA ARG A 33 19.96 -1.22 11.46
C ARG A 33 19.81 -2.68 11.00
N VAL A 34 20.25 -3.00 9.78
CA VAL A 34 20.41 -4.37 9.27
C VAL A 34 21.55 -5.13 9.98
N LEU A 35 22.59 -4.46 10.49
CA LEU A 35 23.72 -5.05 11.26
C LEU A 35 23.45 -5.10 12.78
N ASN A 36 22.48 -4.37 13.32
CA ASN A 36 22.11 -4.42 14.74
C ASN A 36 21.07 -5.50 15.05
N VAL A 37 20.50 -6.16 14.04
CA VAL A 37 19.93 -7.48 14.24
C VAL A 37 21.11 -8.43 14.45
N ARG A 38 21.37 -8.80 15.71
CA ARG A 38 22.35 -9.82 16.05
C ARG A 38 22.04 -11.10 15.27
N CYS A 39 22.83 -11.41 14.23
CA CYS A 39 23.11 -12.79 13.90
C CYS A 39 23.76 -13.41 15.13
N ALA A 40 23.13 -14.43 15.72
CA ALA A 40 23.57 -15.04 16.97
C ALA A 40 25.01 -15.60 16.90
N ASN A 41 25.62 -15.74 15.73
CA ASN A 41 27.00 -16.20 15.58
C ASN A 41 27.87 -15.31 14.65
N GLY A 42 27.77 -13.99 14.81
CA GLY A 42 28.86 -13.04 14.50
C GLY A 42 29.58 -13.22 13.16
N THR A 43 29.08 -12.62 12.09
CA THR A 43 29.93 -12.25 10.96
C THR A 43 29.38 -11.01 10.26
N PHE A 44 30.20 -9.97 10.19
CA PHE A 44 29.94 -8.71 9.50
C PHE A 44 30.13 -8.89 7.98
N PHE A 45 29.25 -8.30 7.17
CA PHE A 45 29.52 -8.11 5.74
C PHE A 45 29.94 -6.66 5.47
N SER A 46 31.17 -6.50 4.98
CA SER A 46 31.52 -5.40 4.08
C SER A 46 32.08 -6.01 2.80
N ASN A 47 31.59 -5.49 1.68
CA ASN A 47 32.01 -5.66 0.28
C ASN A 47 32.79 -6.90 -0.20
N MET A 48 32.35 -7.32 -1.39
CA MET A 48 33.14 -7.85 -2.51
C MET A 48 33.54 -9.33 -2.50
N GLN A 49 33.54 -9.86 -3.73
CA GLN A 49 33.94 -11.19 -4.15
C GLN A 49 35.20 -11.67 -3.42
N GLU A 50 35.14 -12.87 -2.84
CA GLU A 50 36.00 -14.00 -3.18
C GLU A 50 35.59 -15.20 -2.32
N GLY A 51 35.36 -16.36 -2.94
CA GLY A 51 35.00 -17.59 -2.25
C GLY A 51 33.60 -18.06 -2.60
N GLY A 52 33.52 -18.89 -3.63
CA GLY A 52 32.28 -19.46 -4.15
C GLY A 52 31.59 -20.42 -3.19
N LYS A 53 30.91 -19.89 -2.17
CA LYS A 53 29.81 -20.60 -1.51
C LYS A 53 28.52 -20.25 -2.23
N LYS A 54 27.86 -21.28 -2.77
CA LYS A 54 26.50 -21.15 -3.28
C LYS A 54 25.60 -20.80 -2.10
N MET A 55 24.89 -19.68 -2.25
CA MET A 55 23.82 -19.24 -1.35
C MET A 55 22.75 -20.32 -1.33
N GLU A 56 22.43 -20.86 -0.15
CA GLU A 56 21.37 -21.85 0.01
C GLU A 56 20.01 -21.14 0.14
N GLU A 57 18.96 -21.82 -0.30
CA GLU A 57 17.61 -21.28 -0.51
C GLU A 57 16.92 -20.84 0.81
N SER A 58 17.45 -21.24 1.96
CA SER A 58 16.93 -20.91 3.30
C SER A 58 17.19 -19.47 3.76
N ASP A 59 18.10 -18.73 3.10
CA ASP A 59 18.52 -17.40 3.54
C ASP A 59 17.64 -16.26 3.00
N TYR A 60 16.71 -16.56 2.08
CA TYR A 60 15.86 -15.55 1.42
C TYR A 60 14.68 -15.07 2.29
N GLY A 61 14.21 -15.89 3.25
CA GLY A 61 13.01 -15.59 4.04
C GLY A 61 13.12 -14.34 4.91
N ASN A 62 14.32 -13.98 5.36
CA ASN A 62 14.53 -12.87 6.30
C ASN A 62 14.55 -11.49 5.58
N CYS A 63 14.89 -11.43 4.30
CA CYS A 63 14.98 -10.15 3.58
C CYS A 63 13.60 -9.52 3.30
N ASP A 64 12.59 -10.35 3.01
CA ASP A 64 11.24 -9.87 2.73
C ASP A 64 10.55 -9.38 4.03
N GLU A 65 10.81 -10.03 5.17
CA GLU A 65 10.36 -9.58 6.49
C GLU A 65 10.96 -8.22 6.86
N ILE A 66 12.29 -8.07 6.75
CA ILE A 66 12.98 -6.79 7.03
C ILE A 66 12.47 -5.67 6.12
N LEU A 67 12.28 -5.94 4.83
CA LEU A 67 11.76 -4.93 3.89
C LEU A 67 10.34 -4.53 4.25
N SER A 68 9.50 -5.49 4.66
CA SER A 68 8.13 -5.22 5.09
C SER A 68 8.10 -4.35 6.34
N GLU A 69 8.93 -4.66 7.35
CA GLU A 69 9.08 -3.83 8.54
C GLU A 69 9.51 -2.40 8.19
N LEU A 70 10.52 -2.25 7.34
CA LEU A 70 10.98 -0.92 6.90
C LEU A 70 9.89 -0.13 6.18
N VAL A 71 9.10 -0.77 5.31
CA VAL A 71 7.99 -0.10 4.61
C VAL A 71 6.90 0.33 5.60
N LEU A 72 6.58 -0.51 6.58
CA LEU A 72 5.56 -0.20 7.59
C LEU A 72 6.02 0.89 8.58
N GLU A 73 7.31 0.93 8.93
CA GLU A 73 7.87 1.91 9.86
C GLU A 73 8.20 3.26 9.21
N GLU A 74 8.78 3.24 7.99
CA GLU A 74 9.33 4.43 7.33
C GLU A 74 8.53 4.89 6.10
N GLY A 75 7.55 4.09 5.64
CA GLY A 75 6.70 4.43 4.52
C GLY A 75 5.69 5.54 4.86
N GLU A 76 5.49 6.46 3.92
CA GLU A 76 4.44 7.48 4.04
C GLU A 76 3.09 6.87 3.65
N ILE A 77 2.08 7.00 4.50
CA ILE A 77 0.70 6.63 4.14
C ILE A 77 0.17 7.65 3.13
N VAL A 78 -0.03 7.22 1.90
CA VAL A 78 -0.56 8.05 0.80
C VAL A 78 -2.01 7.75 0.46
N TYR A 79 -2.52 6.60 0.89
CA TYR A 79 -3.93 6.22 0.82
C TYR A 79 -4.32 5.39 2.03
N GLY A 80 -5.51 5.63 2.57
CA GLY A 80 -6.10 4.83 3.64
C GLY A 80 -7.60 4.70 3.42
N LEU A 81 -8.13 3.48 3.54
CA LEU A 81 -9.56 3.18 3.59
C LEU A 81 -9.87 2.55 4.94
N GLU A 82 -10.78 3.17 5.66
CA GLU A 82 -11.25 2.74 6.97
C GLU A 82 -12.60 2.05 6.85
N TRP A 83 -12.76 0.92 7.52
CA TRP A 83 -14.02 0.21 7.60
C TRP A 83 -14.30 -0.31 9.01
N ASP A 84 -15.59 -0.42 9.33
CA ASP A 84 -16.08 -0.97 10.59
C ASP A 84 -17.28 -1.88 10.29
N SER A 85 -17.14 -3.16 10.61
CA SER A 85 -18.21 -4.13 10.40
C SER A 85 -19.44 -3.88 11.27
N GLY A 86 -19.34 -3.04 12.30
CA GLY A 86 -20.37 -2.83 13.32
C GLY A 86 -20.58 -4.05 14.23
N SER A 87 -19.84 -5.14 14.00
CA SER A 87 -19.89 -6.37 14.79
C SER A 87 -18.77 -6.37 15.81
N PRO A 88 -19.07 -6.52 17.12
CA PRO A 88 -18.05 -6.65 18.16
C PRO A 88 -17.08 -7.83 17.94
N ALA A 89 -17.48 -8.83 17.14
CA ALA A 89 -16.69 -10.04 16.89
C ALA A 89 -15.77 -9.94 15.67
N ILE A 90 -16.08 -9.08 14.69
CA ILE A 90 -15.32 -8.94 13.43
C ILE A 90 -14.46 -7.66 13.46
N GLY A 91 -14.90 -6.65 14.21
CA GLY A 91 -14.15 -5.41 14.42
C GLY A 91 -14.17 -4.46 13.21
N GLY A 92 -13.16 -3.61 13.14
CA GLY A 92 -12.88 -2.71 12.02
C GLY A 92 -11.41 -2.83 11.62
N GLY A 93 -11.10 -2.32 10.44
CA GLY A 93 -9.77 -2.45 9.84
C GLY A 93 -9.40 -1.27 8.96
N TYR A 94 -8.18 -1.34 8.42
CA TYR A 94 -7.60 -0.31 7.57
C TYR A 94 -6.86 -0.92 6.39
N GLU A 95 -7.25 -0.52 5.19
CA GLU A 95 -6.51 -0.80 3.97
C GLU A 95 -5.60 0.39 3.69
N VAL A 96 -4.30 0.17 3.52
CA VAL A 96 -3.32 1.26 3.42
C VAL A 96 -2.42 1.11 2.20
N VAL A 97 -2.18 2.20 1.47
CA VAL A 97 -1.07 2.28 0.51
C VAL A 97 0.03 3.14 1.08
N TYR A 98 1.21 2.53 1.23
CA TYR A 98 2.44 3.20 1.61
C TYR A 98 3.20 3.64 0.35
N LYS A 99 3.73 4.85 0.38
CA LYS A 99 4.77 5.30 -0.53
C LYS A 99 6.09 5.24 0.22
N PHE A 100 6.96 4.34 -0.23
CA PHE A 100 8.30 4.21 0.30
C PHE A 100 9.29 4.55 -0.81
N ARG A 101 9.91 5.73 -0.70
CA ARG A 101 10.68 6.37 -1.77
C ARG A 101 9.80 6.60 -3.01
N GLU A 102 10.18 6.03 -4.16
CA GLU A 102 9.49 6.18 -5.45
C GLU A 102 8.52 5.02 -5.76
N TYR A 103 8.30 4.11 -4.80
CA TYR A 103 7.48 2.91 -4.98
C TYR A 103 6.31 2.87 -4.01
N TYR A 104 5.26 2.19 -4.45
CA TYR A 104 4.03 2.02 -3.69
C TYR A 104 3.90 0.58 -3.20
N TRP A 105 3.36 0.43 -2.01
CA TRP A 105 3.10 -0.86 -1.37
C TRP A 105 1.69 -0.84 -0.81
N ALA A 106 0.90 -1.86 -1.15
CA ALA A 106 -0.47 -2.01 -0.68
C ALA A 106 -0.48 -2.97 0.51
N TYR A 107 -1.04 -2.55 1.63
CA TYR A 107 -1.27 -3.39 2.79
C TYR A 107 -2.76 -3.61 2.96
N SER A 108 -3.15 -4.88 3.09
CA SER A 108 -4.48 -5.28 3.52
C SER A 108 -4.42 -6.30 4.63
N ASP A 109 -5.44 -6.35 5.48
CA ASP A 109 -5.51 -7.35 6.55
C ASP A 109 -5.65 -8.78 5.99
N TYR A 110 -6.14 -8.93 4.75
CA TYR A 110 -6.31 -10.22 4.08
C TYR A 110 -5.07 -10.69 3.31
N GLU A 111 -4.44 -9.81 2.52
CA GLU A 111 -3.32 -10.15 1.64
C GLU A 111 -1.94 -9.80 2.24
N GLY A 112 -1.91 -9.07 3.35
CA GLY A 112 -0.69 -8.50 3.91
C GLY A 112 -0.11 -7.42 3.01
N LEU A 113 1.21 -7.23 3.09
CA LEU A 113 1.93 -6.22 2.32
C LEU A 113 2.30 -6.76 0.92
N CYS A 114 1.82 -6.07 -0.11
CA CYS A 114 2.03 -6.38 -1.52
C CYS A 114 2.75 -5.24 -2.25
N GLY A 115 3.66 -5.57 -3.17
CA GLY A 115 4.47 -4.59 -3.91
C GLY A 115 5.87 -5.14 -4.27
N PRO A 116 6.81 -4.27 -4.67
CA PRO A 116 6.65 -2.84 -4.93
C PRO A 116 5.95 -2.57 -6.27
N TYR A 117 5.09 -1.55 -6.29
CA TYR A 117 4.47 -1.02 -7.50
C TYR A 117 5.16 0.27 -7.93
N ASN A 118 5.36 0.43 -9.25
CA ASN A 118 5.98 1.63 -9.82
C ASN A 118 5.01 2.80 -10.06
N ARG A 119 3.72 2.60 -9.78
CA ARG A 119 2.66 3.59 -9.98
C ARG A 119 1.59 3.40 -8.91
N PHE A 120 1.07 4.52 -8.40
CA PHE A 120 0.01 4.53 -7.39
C PHE A 120 -1.24 3.76 -7.84
N ASP A 121 -1.72 3.99 -9.06
CA ASP A 121 -2.91 3.30 -9.61
C ASP A 121 -2.79 1.76 -9.63
N LYS A 122 -1.56 1.21 -9.64
CA LYS A 122 -1.35 -0.25 -9.60
C LYS A 122 -1.43 -0.83 -8.20
N ALA A 123 -1.21 -0.01 -7.18
CA ALA A 123 -1.35 -0.39 -5.77
C ALA A 123 -2.83 -0.35 -5.33
N LEU A 124 -3.66 0.45 -6.01
CA LEU A 124 -5.12 0.50 -5.78
C LEU A 124 -5.82 -0.69 -6.45
N SER A 125 -5.78 -1.86 -5.81
CA SER A 125 -6.62 -3.00 -6.18
C SER A 125 -8.09 -2.77 -5.81
N SER A 126 -8.97 -3.71 -6.17
CA SER A 126 -10.40 -3.66 -5.80
C SER A 126 -10.62 -3.52 -4.30
N ASN A 127 -9.73 -4.04 -3.45
CA ASN A 127 -9.84 -3.96 -1.99
C ASN A 127 -9.77 -2.50 -1.49
N PHE A 128 -9.15 -1.60 -2.27
CA PHE A 128 -8.99 -0.19 -1.92
C PHE A 128 -10.09 0.70 -2.50
N THR A 129 -10.83 0.22 -3.52
CA THR A 129 -11.84 1.01 -4.23
C THR A 129 -13.27 0.51 -4.00
N THR A 130 -13.43 -0.70 -3.46
CA THR A 130 -14.74 -1.26 -3.14
C THR A 130 -15.33 -0.61 -1.90
N VAL A 131 -16.57 -0.14 -2.01
CA VAL A 131 -17.32 0.48 -0.90
C VAL A 131 -18.48 -0.39 -0.50
N THR A 132 -18.51 -0.76 0.77
CA THR A 132 -19.59 -1.53 1.39
C THR A 132 -20.29 -0.72 2.48
N GLU A 133 -21.31 -1.29 3.11
CA GLU A 133 -21.97 -0.67 4.27
C GLU A 133 -21.01 -0.47 5.46
N ALA A 134 -19.88 -1.20 5.50
CA ALA A 134 -18.87 -1.07 6.54
C ALA A 134 -17.89 0.09 6.28
N THR A 135 -17.74 0.56 5.05
CA THR A 135 -16.77 1.63 4.71
C THR A 135 -17.14 2.94 5.42
N GLN A 136 -16.18 3.57 6.09
CA GLN A 136 -16.39 4.80 6.84
C GLN A 136 -15.73 6.01 6.18
N SER A 137 -14.43 5.91 5.91
CA SER A 137 -13.65 7.04 5.42
C SER A 137 -12.54 6.61 4.46
N ILE A 138 -12.20 7.51 3.55
CA ILE A 138 -11.08 7.37 2.62
C ILE A 138 -10.24 8.63 2.70
N ARG A 139 -8.93 8.48 2.84
CA ARG A 139 -7.96 9.57 2.82
C ARG A 139 -6.87 9.28 1.81
N CYS A 140 -6.52 10.26 1.00
CA CYS A 140 -5.45 10.17 0.01
C CYS A 140 -4.79 11.53 -0.20
N ASN A 141 -3.45 11.52 -0.24
CA ASN A 141 -2.66 12.71 -0.54
C ASN A 141 -2.32 12.84 -2.03
N GLU A 142 -2.48 11.77 -2.81
CA GLU A 142 -2.12 11.70 -4.22
C GLU A 142 -3.33 11.95 -5.16
N LEU A 143 -4.56 11.84 -4.65
CA LEU A 143 -5.80 12.04 -5.40
C LEU A 143 -6.74 13.05 -4.72
N SER A 144 -7.44 13.84 -5.53
CA SER A 144 -8.56 14.66 -5.05
C SER A 144 -9.77 13.80 -4.65
N SER A 145 -10.69 14.36 -3.86
CA SER A 145 -11.92 13.65 -3.47
C SER A 145 -12.75 13.23 -4.67
N GLU A 146 -12.81 14.08 -5.70
CA GLU A 146 -13.52 13.80 -6.95
C GLU A 146 -12.88 12.62 -7.70
N GLU A 147 -11.56 12.58 -7.79
CA GLU A 147 -10.82 11.48 -8.42
C GLU A 147 -10.95 10.16 -7.66
N ILE A 148 -11.02 10.19 -6.34
CA ILE A 148 -11.30 9.00 -5.52
C ILE A 148 -12.73 8.54 -5.81
N ALA A 149 -13.71 9.45 -5.68
CA ALA A 149 -15.11 9.15 -5.94
C ALA A 149 -15.31 8.51 -7.33
N GLU A 150 -14.60 8.99 -8.35
CA GLU A 150 -14.61 8.43 -9.71
C GLU A 150 -14.17 6.97 -9.82
N ARG A 151 -13.40 6.48 -8.85
CA ARG A 151 -12.84 5.13 -8.81
C ARG A 151 -13.62 4.19 -7.88
N LEU A 152 -14.55 4.69 -7.08
CA LEU A 152 -15.25 3.86 -6.10
C LEU A 152 -16.26 2.94 -6.76
N GLU A 153 -16.29 1.70 -6.30
CA GLU A 153 -17.20 0.67 -6.80
C GLU A 153 -18.07 0.22 -5.63
N PRO A 154 -19.38 0.54 -5.61
CA PRO A 154 -20.25 0.04 -4.56
C PRO A 154 -20.39 -1.47 -4.69
N TYR A 155 -20.34 -2.17 -3.56
CA TYR A 155 -20.59 -3.60 -3.47
C TYR A 155 -21.58 -3.88 -2.36
N ASP A 156 -22.66 -4.56 -2.71
CA ASP A 156 -23.71 -4.98 -1.77
C ASP A 156 -24.29 -3.82 -0.92
N LEU A 157 -24.41 -2.64 -1.53
CA LEU A 157 -25.08 -1.49 -0.90
C LEU A 157 -26.59 -1.61 -1.12
N GLU A 158 -27.35 -1.78 -0.04
CA GLU A 158 -28.81 -1.78 -0.09
C GLU A 158 -29.38 -0.35 -0.11
N CYS A 159 -28.62 0.62 0.40
CA CYS A 159 -29.06 2.00 0.55
C CYS A 159 -27.96 3.02 0.22
N ASN A 160 -28.33 4.30 0.24
CA ASN A 160 -27.35 5.37 0.04
C ASN A 160 -26.39 5.42 1.23
N LYS A 161 -25.12 5.09 0.97
CA LYS A 161 -24.07 5.12 1.97
C LYS A 161 -23.45 6.51 2.06
N ARG A 162 -23.26 7.00 3.28
CA ARG A 162 -22.46 8.21 3.53
C ARG A 162 -21.04 7.79 3.88
N ILE A 163 -20.07 8.42 3.25
CA ILE A 163 -18.65 8.26 3.56
C ILE A 163 -17.96 9.61 3.58
N VAL A 164 -16.81 9.66 4.24
CA VAL A 164 -15.94 10.84 4.24
C VAL A 164 -14.77 10.60 3.30
N ILE A 165 -14.58 11.43 2.28
CA ILE A 165 -13.45 11.37 1.35
C ILE A 165 -12.59 12.62 1.53
N ASN A 166 -11.33 12.49 1.94
CA ASN A 166 -10.41 13.61 2.20
C ASN A 166 -11.01 14.70 3.11
N GLY A 167 -11.82 14.30 4.10
CA GLY A 167 -12.50 15.21 5.03
C GLY A 167 -13.78 15.85 4.50
N GLU A 168 -14.24 15.47 3.30
CA GLU A 168 -15.49 15.95 2.70
C GLU A 168 -16.59 14.88 2.79
N ASP A 169 -17.84 15.31 3.01
CA ASP A 169 -18.98 14.40 3.05
C ASP A 169 -19.45 14.01 1.65
N TRP A 170 -19.50 12.71 1.38
CA TRP A 170 -19.99 12.13 0.13
C TRP A 170 -21.13 11.14 0.39
N VAL A 171 -22.01 11.03 -0.60
CA VAL A 171 -23.07 10.01 -0.64
C VAL A 171 -22.84 9.14 -1.86
N ILE A 172 -22.75 7.84 -1.65
CA ILE A 172 -22.65 6.82 -2.67
C ILE A 172 -23.99 6.12 -2.77
N THR A 173 -24.53 6.00 -3.98
CA THR A 173 -25.77 5.25 -4.22
C THR A 173 -25.46 3.81 -4.64
N PRO A 174 -26.40 2.87 -4.44
CA PRO A 174 -26.26 1.49 -4.91
C PRO A 174 -25.94 1.37 -6.40
N GLU A 175 -26.37 2.33 -7.22
CA GLU A 175 -26.10 2.36 -8.66
C GLU A 175 -24.71 2.90 -9.01
N GLY A 176 -23.88 3.21 -8.02
CA GLY A 176 -22.54 3.77 -8.21
C GLY A 176 -22.56 5.25 -8.51
N CYS A 177 -23.55 6.04 -8.10
CA CYS A 177 -23.44 7.49 -8.21
C CYS A 177 -22.80 8.09 -6.96
N CYS A 178 -21.82 8.99 -7.14
CA CYS A 178 -21.17 9.70 -6.04
C CYS A 178 -21.60 11.18 -6.02
N MET A 179 -22.13 11.63 -4.89
CA MET A 179 -22.62 12.99 -4.70
C MET A 179 -21.92 13.66 -3.53
N LYS A 180 -21.21 14.75 -3.81
CA LYS A 180 -20.62 15.61 -2.76
C LYS A 180 -21.73 16.37 -2.05
N LYS A 181 -21.83 16.23 -0.73
CA LYS A 181 -22.78 17.04 0.05
C LYS A 181 -22.28 18.49 0.12
N SER A 182 -23.10 19.41 -0.38
CA SER A 182 -22.84 20.83 -0.17
C SER A 182 -23.10 21.20 1.28
N ILE A 183 -22.17 21.95 1.89
CA ILE A 183 -22.39 22.62 3.17
C ILE A 183 -23.63 23.53 3.03
N PRO A 184 -24.57 23.53 3.99
CA PRO A 184 -25.73 24.40 3.95
C PRO A 184 -25.30 25.86 3.72
N GLY A 185 -25.76 26.48 2.63
CA GLY A 185 -25.45 27.89 2.28
C GLY A 185 -24.49 28.10 1.09
N ARG A 186 -23.88 27.05 0.52
CA ARG A 186 -23.20 27.13 -0.79
C ARG A 186 -24.03 26.44 -1.88
N ARG A 187 -24.04 27.00 -3.10
CA ARG A 187 -24.80 26.47 -4.26
C ARG A 187 -24.47 24.99 -4.48
N SER A 188 -25.52 24.23 -4.81
CA SER A 188 -25.63 22.78 -5.00
C SER A 188 -24.34 22.04 -5.40
N GLY A 189 -24.03 20.96 -4.67
CA GLY A 189 -22.88 20.09 -4.90
C GLY A 189 -22.82 19.50 -6.31
N LYS A 190 -21.59 19.27 -6.80
CA LYS A 190 -21.32 18.63 -8.08
C LYS A 190 -21.71 17.14 -7.96
N VAL A 191 -22.60 16.68 -8.82
CA VAL A 191 -22.93 15.26 -8.96
C VAL A 191 -21.92 14.64 -9.93
N ILE A 192 -21.22 13.62 -9.50
CA ILE A 192 -20.35 12.82 -10.36
C ILE A 192 -21.10 11.51 -10.63
N LYS A 193 -21.55 11.36 -11.87
CA LYS A 193 -22.09 10.07 -12.33
C LYS A 193 -20.90 9.18 -12.66
N LEU A 194 -20.75 8.08 -11.94
CA LEU A 194 -19.82 7.04 -12.36
C LEU A 194 -20.45 6.36 -13.56
N TYR A 195 -19.73 6.36 -14.68
CA TYR A 195 -20.14 5.55 -15.81
C TYR A 195 -19.86 4.10 -15.45
N ASN A 196 -20.93 3.31 -15.28
CA ASN A 196 -20.80 1.86 -15.22
C ASN A 196 -19.99 1.40 -16.43
N LYS A 197 -18.79 0.86 -16.18
CA LYS A 197 -18.12 0.05 -17.19
C LYS A 197 -19.03 -1.13 -17.47
N PRO A 198 -19.44 -1.38 -18.72
CA PRO A 198 -20.15 -2.60 -19.05
C PRO A 198 -19.26 -3.78 -18.67
N SER A 199 -19.83 -4.66 -17.84
CA SER A 199 -19.33 -5.98 -17.46
C SER A 199 -18.97 -6.84 -18.67
#